data_AF-A0A2N2ICE4-F1
#
_entry.id   AF-A0A2N2ICE4-F1
#
_cell.length_a   1.000
_cell.length_b   1.000
_cell.length_c   1.000
_cell.angle_alpha   90.00
_cell.angle_beta   90.00
_cell.angle_gamma   90.00
#
_symmetry.space_group_name_H-M   'P 1'
#
loop_
_entity.id
_entity.type
_entity.pdbx_description
1 polymer ?
#
loop_
_entity_poly.entity_id
_entity_poly.type
_entity_poly.pdbx_seq_one_letter_code
_entity_poly.pdbx_strand_id
1 'polypeptide(L)'
;MRVELSLDSAEITTAQRLTITITTSLADGWSAAPVEIAPALPENWKIAEDHSAPVETGGDSSRSTIRRTVVIEPFLAGEFSLGALEFTANSTANPAHEPAIIRGEPMTVRVRSVLADESDQSLAPTKSIVDPPARIRWWPWSAV
;
A
#
# COMPACT_ATOMS: atom_id res chain seq x y z
N MET A 1 -0.06 -3.71 -26.68
CA MET A 1 -0.70 -3.61 -25.35
C MET A 1 0.21 -2.77 -24.47
N ARG A 2 -0.33 -2.08 -23.48
CA ARG A 2 0.45 -1.23 -22.58
C ARG A 2 -0.16 -1.28 -21.19
N VAL A 3 0.70 -1.16 -20.19
CA VAL A 3 0.32 -0.93 -18.81
C VAL A 3 0.93 0.41 -18.40
N GLU A 4 0.15 1.21 -17.69
CA GLU A 4 0.60 2.44 -17.08
C GLU A 4 0.23 2.41 -15.59
N LEU A 5 1.22 2.70 -14.75
CA LEU A 5 1.02 2.93 -13.33
C LEU A 5 1.19 4.43 -13.07
N SER A 6 0.26 5.00 -12.32
CA SER A 6 0.35 6.38 -11.86
C SER A 6 0.14 6.41 -10.36
N LEU A 7 0.99 7.18 -9.69
CA LEU A 7 0.83 7.54 -8.29
C LEU A 7 0.22 8.94 -8.22
N ASP A 8 -0.65 9.19 -7.26
CA ASP A 8 -1.13 10.54 -6.96
C ASP A 8 -0.04 11.42 -6.34
N SER A 9 0.90 10.83 -5.61
CA SER A 9 2.11 11.48 -5.12
C SER A 9 3.32 10.53 -5.07
N ALA A 10 4.51 11.06 -5.36
CA ALA A 10 5.79 10.36 -5.12
C ALA A 10 6.28 10.50 -3.67
N GLU A 11 5.70 11.44 -2.91
CA GLU A 11 6.05 11.71 -1.52
C GLU A 11 4.79 11.88 -0.66
N ILE A 12 4.73 11.12 0.43
CA ILE A 12 3.61 11.12 1.38
C ILE A 12 4.15 11.08 2.81
N THR A 13 3.30 11.35 3.79
CA THR A 13 3.59 11.13 5.20
C THR A 13 2.96 9.83 5.71
N THR A 14 3.39 9.35 6.88
CA THR A 14 2.79 8.15 7.51
C THR A 14 1.30 8.31 7.87
N ALA A 15 0.75 9.53 7.85
CA ALA A 15 -0.68 9.78 8.07
C ALA A 15 -1.50 9.89 6.77
N GLN A 16 -0.84 9.88 5.61
CA GLN A 16 -1.49 10.02 4.31
C GLN A 16 -1.68 8.66 3.64
N ARG A 17 -2.70 8.59 2.78
CA ARG A 17 -2.93 7.45 1.88
C ARG A 17 -2.27 7.72 0.54
N LEU A 18 -1.79 6.66 -0.09
CA LEU A 18 -1.28 6.67 -1.47
C LEU A 18 -2.33 6.10 -2.40
N THR A 19 -2.63 6.78 -3.49
CA THR A 19 -3.52 6.26 -4.54
C THR A 19 -2.69 5.78 -5.71
N ILE A 20 -2.81 4.49 -6.02
CA ILE A 20 -2.20 3.88 -7.20
C ILE A 20 -3.28 3.67 -8.25
N THR A 21 -3.13 4.31 -9.40
CA THR A 21 -3.97 4.09 -10.58
C THR A 21 -3.25 3.19 -11.56
N ILE A 22 -3.83 2.03 -11.84
CA ILE A 22 -3.34 1.06 -12.83
C ILE A 22 -4.25 1.16 -14.05
N THR A 23 -3.66 1.50 -15.20
CA THR A 23 -4.35 1.56 -16.48
C THR A 23 -3.77 0.51 -17.43
N THR A 24 -4.59 -0.45 -17.84
CA THR A 24 -4.21 -1.49 -18.79
C THR A 24 -4.92 -1.24 -20.11
N SER A 25 -4.17 -1.01 -21.18
CA SER A 25 -4.67 -0.87 -22.54
C SER A 25 -4.37 -2.13 -23.36
N LEU A 26 -5.42 -2.87 -23.71
CA LEU A 26 -5.34 -4.08 -24.50
C LEU A 26 -5.70 -3.78 -25.96
N ALA A 27 -5.10 -4.52 -26.89
CA ALA A 27 -5.55 -4.50 -28.27
C ALA A 27 -6.80 -5.35 -28.43
N ASP A 28 -7.57 -5.12 -29.48
CA ASP A 28 -8.70 -5.97 -29.84
C ASP A 28 -8.31 -7.45 -29.94
N GLY A 29 -9.21 -8.32 -29.49
CA GLY A 29 -8.98 -9.76 -29.46
C GLY A 29 -8.12 -10.24 -28.29
N TRP A 30 -7.92 -9.39 -27.27
CA TRP A 30 -7.20 -9.74 -26.04
C TRP A 30 -7.98 -9.38 -24.79
N SER A 31 -7.85 -10.22 -23.77
CA SER A 31 -8.38 -9.99 -22.43
C SER A 31 -7.26 -10.12 -21.40
N ALA A 32 -7.39 -9.46 -20.26
CA ALA A 32 -6.46 -9.61 -19.15
C ALA A 32 -7.24 -9.84 -17.85
N ALA A 33 -6.66 -10.62 -16.95
CA ALA A 33 -7.17 -10.73 -15.59
C ALA A 33 -6.88 -9.41 -14.82
N PRO A 34 -7.67 -9.08 -13.79
CA PRO A 34 -7.32 -8.02 -12.84
C PRO A 34 -5.94 -8.28 -12.23
N VAL A 35 -5.16 -7.22 -12.05
CA VAL A 35 -3.74 -7.35 -11.68
C VAL A 35 -3.55 -7.41 -10.19
N GLU A 36 -2.88 -8.43 -9.70
CA GLU A 36 -2.61 -8.54 -8.27
C GLU A 36 -1.52 -7.55 -7.87
N ILE A 37 -1.89 -6.52 -7.11
CA ILE A 37 -0.95 -5.52 -6.61
C ILE A 37 -0.24 -5.97 -5.34
N ALA A 38 -0.89 -6.82 -4.52
CA ALA A 38 -0.38 -7.25 -3.22
C ALA A 38 1.04 -7.86 -3.25
N PRO A 39 1.41 -8.69 -4.25
CA PRO A 39 2.77 -9.23 -4.33
C PRO A 39 3.87 -8.17 -4.59
N ALA A 40 3.51 -7.00 -5.11
CA ALA A 40 4.45 -5.92 -5.41
C ALA A 40 4.53 -4.86 -4.30
N LEU A 41 3.68 -4.96 -3.26
CA LEU A 41 3.69 -4.05 -2.13
C LEU A 41 4.73 -4.48 -1.09
N PRO A 42 5.37 -3.52 -0.40
CA PRO A 42 6.15 -3.82 0.80
C PRO A 42 5.30 -4.54 1.87
N GLU A 43 5.92 -5.45 2.63
CA GLU A 43 5.21 -6.28 3.64
C GLU A 43 4.44 -5.48 4.69
N ASN A 44 4.87 -4.24 4.96
CA ASN A 44 4.30 -3.34 5.96
C ASN A 44 3.21 -2.42 5.40
N TRP A 45 2.85 -2.56 4.12
CA TRP A 45 1.82 -1.74 3.46
C TRP A 45 0.50 -2.49 3.42
N LYS A 46 -0.61 -1.77 3.61
CA LYS A 46 -1.96 -2.36 3.58
C LYS A 46 -2.82 -1.70 2.51
N ILE A 47 -3.56 -2.53 1.78
CA ILE A 47 -4.60 -2.05 0.86
C ILE A 47 -5.81 -1.66 1.72
N ALA A 48 -6.14 -0.38 1.72
CA ALA A 48 -7.30 0.17 2.43
C ALA A 48 -8.55 0.06 1.57
N GLU A 49 -8.43 0.35 0.27
CA GLU A 49 -9.54 0.33 -0.68
C GLU A 49 -9.07 -0.16 -2.05
N ASP A 50 -9.97 -0.80 -2.78
CA ASP A 50 -9.70 -1.34 -4.10
C ASP A 50 -10.93 -1.18 -4.99
N HIS A 51 -10.81 -0.27 -5.94
CA HIS A 51 -11.89 0.12 -6.85
C HIS A 51 -11.50 -0.29 -8.26
N SER A 52 -12.24 -1.23 -8.85
CA SER A 52 -12.09 -1.57 -10.27
C SER A 52 -13.19 -0.89 -11.06
N ALA A 53 -12.81 -0.02 -11.99
CA ALA A 53 -13.76 0.55 -12.95
C ALA A 53 -14.12 -0.51 -14.00
N PRO A 54 -15.33 -0.47 -14.58
CA PRO A 54 -15.70 -1.33 -15.69
C PRO A 54 -14.77 -1.10 -16.89
N VAL A 55 -14.65 -2.11 -17.76
CA VAL A 55 -13.87 -2.03 -18.99
C VAL A 55 -14.47 -0.92 -19.87
N GLU A 56 -13.67 0.10 -20.17
CA GLU A 56 -14.04 1.14 -21.12
C GLU A 56 -13.51 0.73 -22.50
N THR A 57 -14.41 0.50 -23.44
CA THR A 57 -14.05 0.39 -24.86
C THR A 57 -14.02 1.80 -25.43
N GLY A 58 -12.84 2.26 -25.85
CA GLY A 58 -12.70 3.61 -26.41
C GLY A 58 -13.59 3.78 -27.65
N GLY A 59 -14.16 4.98 -27.84
CA GLY A 59 -15.07 5.30 -28.94
C GLY A 59 -14.49 5.07 -30.35
N ASP A 60 -13.16 5.02 -30.48
CA ASP A 60 -12.45 4.54 -31.67
C ASP A 60 -11.99 3.08 -31.42
N SER A 61 -12.77 2.16 -31.95
CA SER A 61 -12.87 0.73 -31.65
C SER A 61 -11.63 -0.14 -31.95
N SER A 62 -10.50 0.06 -31.28
CA SER A 62 -9.35 -0.85 -31.41
C SER A 62 -8.66 -1.25 -30.10
N ARG A 63 -9.09 -0.66 -28.98
CA ARG A 63 -8.49 -0.88 -27.67
C ARG A 63 -9.52 -0.88 -26.55
N SER A 64 -9.40 -1.87 -25.67
CA SER A 64 -10.09 -1.88 -24.39
C SER A 64 -9.16 -1.35 -23.30
N THR A 65 -9.70 -0.51 -22.42
CA THR A 65 -8.97 0.05 -21.28
C THR A 65 -9.61 -0.43 -19.98
N ILE A 66 -8.79 -0.96 -19.08
CA ILE A 66 -9.18 -1.34 -17.73
C ILE A 66 -8.47 -0.38 -16.78
N ARG A 67 -9.25 0.32 -15.95
CA ARG A 67 -8.72 1.18 -14.90
C ARG A 67 -9.03 0.60 -13.53
N ARG A 68 -8.01 0.48 -12.69
CA ARG A 68 -8.14 0.10 -11.28
C ARG A 68 -7.44 1.12 -10.41
N THR A 69 -8.07 1.48 -9.31
CA THR A 69 -7.56 2.43 -8.33
C THR A 69 -7.45 1.72 -6.99
N VAL A 70 -6.23 1.63 -6.47
CA VAL A 70 -5.92 0.99 -5.19
C VAL A 70 -5.44 2.06 -4.23
N VAL A 71 -6.04 2.13 -3.05
CA VAL A 71 -5.65 3.06 -1.99
C VAL A 71 -4.88 2.29 -0.92
N ILE A 72 -3.69 2.79 -0.59
CA ILE A 72 -2.73 2.12 0.29
C ILE A 72 -2.41 2.99 1.49
N GLU A 73 -2.29 2.37 2.65
CA GLU A 73 -1.83 2.99 3.89
C GLU A 73 -0.38 2.55 4.20
N PRO A 74 0.61 3.46 4.07
CA PRO A 74 1.98 3.19 4.47
C PRO A 74 2.12 3.26 5.99
N PHE A 75 2.78 2.28 6.59
CA PHE A 75 2.93 2.23 8.04
C PHE A 75 4.24 2.85 8.55
N LEU A 76 5.32 2.77 7.77
CA LEU A 76 6.66 3.20 8.20
C LEU A 76 7.19 4.31 7.30
N ALA A 77 7.93 5.24 7.89
CA ALA A 77 8.72 6.19 7.14
C ALA A 77 9.91 5.48 6.48
N GLY A 78 10.30 5.96 5.30
CA GLY A 78 11.37 5.37 4.50
C GLY A 78 11.17 5.58 3.01
N GLU A 79 12.10 5.03 2.22
CA GLU A 79 11.99 4.95 0.78
C GLU A 79 11.62 3.52 0.39
N PHE A 80 10.52 3.36 -0.34
CA PHE A 80 9.97 2.06 -0.70
C PHE A 80 9.87 1.94 -2.21
N SER A 81 10.34 0.81 -2.74
CA SER A 81 10.15 0.45 -4.14
C SER A 81 8.91 -0.41 -4.26
N LEU A 82 7.98 0.03 -5.10
CA LEU A 82 6.92 -0.80 -5.65
C LEU A 82 7.52 -1.61 -6.80
N GLY A 83 7.41 -2.93 -6.71
CA GLY A 83 7.91 -3.83 -7.75
C GLY A 83 7.23 -3.58 -9.09
N ALA A 84 7.89 -3.99 -10.18
CA ALA A 84 7.26 -4.01 -11.50
C ALA A 84 6.03 -4.93 -11.45
N LEU A 85 4.85 -4.38 -11.74
CA LEU A 85 3.63 -5.18 -11.84
C LEU A 85 3.66 -6.03 -13.11
N GLU A 86 3.30 -7.31 -13.01
CA GLU A 86 3.17 -8.23 -14.14
C GLU A 86 1.70 -8.44 -14.50
N PHE A 87 1.43 -8.51 -15.81
CA PHE A 87 0.08 -8.59 -16.36
C PHE A 87 0.05 -9.70 -17.39
N THR A 88 -0.86 -10.65 -17.22
CA THR A 88 -1.05 -11.73 -18.19
C THR A 88 -2.23 -11.39 -19.09
N ALA A 89 -1.95 -11.19 -20.37
CA ALA A 89 -2.95 -11.00 -21.42
C ALA A 89 -3.13 -12.30 -22.20
N ASN A 90 -4.38 -12.71 -22.38
CA ASN A 90 -4.77 -13.91 -23.12
C ASN A 90 -5.46 -13.50 -24.43
N SER A 91 -5.14 -14.22 -25.52
CA SER A 91 -5.81 -14.03 -26.80
C SER A 91 -7.24 -14.59 -26.72
N THR A 92 -8.23 -13.75 -27.02
CA THR A 92 -9.63 -14.19 -27.12
C THR A 92 -9.93 -14.82 -28.47
N ALA A 93 -9.15 -14.47 -29.51
CA ALA A 93 -9.31 -15.03 -30.86
C ALA A 93 -8.66 -16.42 -31.01
N ASN A 94 -7.62 -16.72 -30.24
CA ASN A 94 -6.97 -18.02 -30.25
C ASN A 94 -6.55 -18.43 -28.83
N PRO A 95 -7.41 -19.13 -28.07
CA PRO A 95 -7.12 -19.56 -26.70
C PRO A 95 -5.93 -20.51 -26.57
N ALA A 96 -5.48 -21.12 -27.67
CA ALA A 96 -4.30 -21.99 -27.69
C ALA A 96 -2.98 -21.21 -27.83
N HIS A 97 -3.02 -19.88 -28.06
CA HIS A 97 -1.82 -19.06 -28.00
C HIS A 97 -1.29 -18.95 -26.57
N GLU A 98 0.03 -18.89 -26.46
CA GLU A 98 0.69 -18.59 -25.20
C GLU A 98 0.26 -17.21 -24.68
N PRO A 99 -0.01 -17.09 -23.36
CA PRO A 99 -0.32 -15.80 -22.75
C PRO A 99 0.84 -14.81 -22.93
N ALA A 100 0.51 -13.56 -23.23
CA ALA A 100 1.49 -12.48 -23.29
C ALA A 100 1.67 -11.87 -21.90
N ILE A 101 2.92 -11.81 -21.42
CA ILE A 101 3.25 -11.13 -20.17
C ILE A 101 3.65 -9.69 -20.49
N ILE A 102 2.95 -8.73 -19.89
CA ILE A 102 3.26 -7.30 -19.96
C ILE A 102 3.79 -6.90 -18.59
N ARG A 103 4.94 -6.22 -18.56
CA ARG A 103 5.55 -5.74 -17.32
C ARG A 103 5.44 -4.22 -17.25
N GLY A 104 4.98 -3.72 -16.12
CA GLY A 104 5.08 -2.30 -15.77
C GLY A 104 6.49 -1.92 -15.33
N GLU A 105 6.71 -0.63 -15.16
CA GLU A 105 7.95 -0.12 -14.58
C GLU A 105 7.85 -0.12 -13.05
N PRO A 106 8.96 -0.40 -12.33
CA PRO A 106 9.00 -0.21 -10.88
C PRO A 106 8.87 1.27 -10.54
N MET A 107 8.26 1.58 -9.40
CA MET A 107 8.08 2.95 -8.93
C MET A 107 8.61 3.10 -7.52
N THR A 108 9.13 4.28 -7.17
CA THR A 108 9.63 4.57 -5.82
C THR A 108 8.74 5.60 -5.14
N VAL A 109 8.46 5.37 -3.87
CA VAL A 109 7.67 6.26 -3.01
C VAL A 109 8.46 6.58 -1.75
N ARG A 110 8.51 7.87 -1.41
CA ARG A 110 9.10 8.33 -0.16
C ARG A 110 8.01 8.59 0.88
N VAL A 111 8.09 7.91 2.00
CA VAL A 111 7.20 8.10 3.16
C VAL A 111 7.95 8.86 4.25
N ARG A 112 7.46 10.04 4.62
CA ARG A 112 8.03 10.86 5.70
C ARG A 112 7.33 10.60 7.02
N SER A 113 8.09 10.67 8.12
CA SER A 113 7.51 10.68 9.46
C SER A 113 6.75 11.98 9.69
N VAL A 114 5.60 11.89 10.36
CA VAL A 114 4.88 13.07 10.89
C VAL A 114 5.46 13.51 12.24
N LEU A 115 6.14 12.60 12.95
CA LEU A 115 6.84 12.93 14.19
C LEU A 115 8.12 13.71 13.85
N ALA A 116 8.39 14.77 14.62
CA ALA A 116 9.63 15.53 14.52
C ALA A 116 10.83 14.59 14.69
N ASP A 117 11.93 14.84 13.99
CA ASP A 117 13.19 14.11 14.18
C ASP A 117 13.54 14.13 15.67
N GLU A 118 13.38 13.00 16.36
CA GLU A 118 13.66 12.84 17.80
C GLU A 118 15.18 12.82 18.09
N SER A 119 15.98 13.48 17.25
CA SER A 119 17.42 13.61 17.46
C SER A 119 17.76 14.47 18.69
N ASP A 120 16.78 15.10 19.33
CA ASP A 120 16.98 16.01 20.46
C ASP A 120 16.02 15.76 21.65
N GLN A 121 15.35 14.60 21.70
CA GLN A 121 14.66 14.19 22.93
C GLN A 121 15.64 13.49 23.86
N SER A 122 16.44 14.30 24.56
CA SER A 122 17.07 13.88 25.82
C SER A 122 15.97 13.35 26.72
N LEU A 123 15.84 12.02 26.83
CA LEU A 123 14.97 11.35 27.78
C LEU A 123 15.24 11.95 29.16
N ALA A 124 14.35 12.83 29.63
CA ALA A 124 14.41 13.34 30.98
C ALA A 124 14.39 12.12 31.92
N PRO A 125 15.20 12.08 32.99
CA PRO A 125 15.32 10.90 33.82
C PRO A 125 13.94 10.51 34.38
N THR A 126 13.41 9.40 33.88
CA THR A 126 12.16 8.81 34.36
C THR A 126 12.37 8.42 35.82
N LYS A 127 11.73 9.13 36.76
CA LYS A 127 11.72 8.71 38.17
C LYS A 127 10.91 7.42 38.26
N SER A 128 11.58 6.35 38.64
CA SER A 128 10.93 5.07 38.92
C SER A 128 9.88 5.25 40.01
N ILE A 129 8.67 4.76 39.78
CA ILE A 129 7.65 4.69 40.83
C ILE A 129 8.12 3.58 41.77
N VAL A 130 8.50 3.96 42.99
CA VAL A 130 8.89 3.01 44.03
C VAL A 130 7.66 2.18 44.39
N ASP A 131 7.77 0.85 44.33
CA ASP A 131 6.72 -0.06 44.78
C ASP A 131 6.26 0.31 46.20
N PRO A 132 4.94 0.37 46.47
CA PRO A 132 4.46 0.64 47.82
C PRO A 132 4.99 -0.47 48.75
N PRO A 133 5.50 -0.11 49.95
CA PRO A 133 6.09 -1.10 50.84
C PRO A 133 5.06 -2.18 51.19
N ALA A 134 5.40 -3.43 50.90
CA ALA A 134 4.63 -4.60 51.26
C ALA A 134 4.67 -4.79 52.78
N ARG A 135 3.87 -4.02 53.52
CA ARG A 135 3.31 -4.28 54.86
C ARG A 135 2.75 -2.98 55.44
N ILE A 136 1.45 -2.75 55.23
CA ILE A 136 0.67 -1.94 56.16
C ILE A 136 0.53 -2.79 57.42
N ARG A 137 1.20 -2.41 58.51
CA ARG A 137 1.03 -3.04 59.82
C ARG A 137 -0.21 -2.41 60.45
N TRP A 138 -1.32 -3.14 60.45
CA TRP A 138 -2.57 -2.67 61.05
C TRP A 138 -2.33 -2.54 62.56
N TRP A 139 -2.46 -1.33 63.12
CA TRP A 139 -2.46 -1.12 64.57
C TRP A 139 -3.84 -1.46 65.12
N PRO A 140 -3.97 -2.27 66.19
CA PRO A 140 -5.26 -2.53 66.80
C PRO A 140 -5.65 -1.34 67.67
N TRP A 141 -6.75 -0.68 67.33
CA TRP A 141 -7.51 0.16 68.26
C TRP A 141 -8.84 -0.50 68.51
N SER A 142 -8.92 -1.32 69.55
CA SER A 142 -10.12 -1.68 70.34
C SER A 142 -9.64 -2.60 71.46
N ALA A 143 -10.00 -2.44 72.73
CA ALA A 143 -10.93 -1.55 73.39
C ALA A 143 -10.50 -1.38 74.85
N VAL A 144 -10.93 -0.25 75.42
CA VAL A 144 -11.11 -0.01 76.86
C VAL A 144 -12.15 -0.98 77.43
#